data_AF-A0A9N8F1U3-F1
#
_entry.id   AF-A0A9N8F1U3-F1
#
_cell.length_a   1.000
_cell.length_b   1.000
_cell.length_c   1.000
_cell.angle_alpha   90.00
_cell.angle_beta   90.00
_cell.angle_gamma   90.00
#
_symmetry.space_group_name_H-M   'P 1'
#
loop_
_entity.id
_entity.type
_entity.pdbx_description
1 polymer ?
#
loop_
_entity_poly.entity_id
_entity_poly.type
_entity_poly.pdbx_seq_one_letter_code
_entity_poly.pdbx_strand_id
1 'polypeptide(L)'
;MMVSWLQTLCFFLSTPLSDSFSLFSVAPNNRWTSATRTSRLLGQPESTADGIASTSRSGITSAKGLYRPFAEHAWSTLLEDPSLEPKDDIPEELLINTAVAKGFPPDSIVRMETRALIPTQKDSSIRYARYALLETLVPNNHDNSTEGIQVLNLVIFPSQRNLPVFGADMVSLPGGKHLLLLDAQPMAQQRQFQEHWNQWHETHVQPQFPWGGDMPEQVQQYVSDRALWTRLVSGSSNDDEGEPTPIHKIQTQLWDAFQEHLEVYLDLLLAESANDNEDDGGDDDPQGPYIQYRLENDPARPMLKSLYGEEWTERVLHEVLFPQPQKTS
;
A
#
# COMPACT_ATOMS: atom_id res chain seq x y z
N MET A 1 -18.95 -16.32 -21.05
CA MET A 1 -17.52 -15.95 -21.00
C MET A 1 -17.34 -14.94 -19.87
N MET A 2 -17.32 -15.40 -18.62
CA MET A 2 -17.24 -14.55 -17.42
C MET A 2 -16.35 -15.26 -16.39
N VAL A 3 -15.03 -15.12 -16.53
CA VAL A 3 -14.06 -15.46 -15.48
C VAL A 3 -12.83 -14.58 -15.70
N SER A 4 -12.61 -13.49 -14.95
CA SER A 4 -11.38 -12.67 -15.15
C SER A 4 -10.96 -11.68 -14.04
N TRP A 5 -11.46 -11.75 -12.81
CA TRP A 5 -11.03 -10.77 -11.79
C TRP A 5 -10.50 -11.40 -10.50
N LEU A 6 -11.24 -12.32 -9.88
CA LEU A 6 -10.72 -13.12 -8.76
C LEU A 6 -9.62 -14.12 -9.21
N GLN A 7 -9.72 -14.62 -10.44
CA GLN A 7 -8.66 -15.45 -11.01
C GLN A 7 -7.41 -14.64 -11.34
N THR A 8 -7.47 -13.37 -11.73
CA THR A 8 -6.23 -12.66 -12.11
C THR A 8 -5.36 -12.33 -10.90
N LEU A 9 -5.96 -12.03 -9.74
CA LEU A 9 -5.19 -11.92 -8.49
C LEU A 9 -4.75 -13.30 -7.97
N CYS A 10 -5.62 -14.32 -7.95
CA CYS A 10 -5.27 -15.66 -7.45
C CYS A 10 -4.34 -16.48 -8.37
N PHE A 11 -4.45 -16.36 -9.70
CA PHE A 11 -3.73 -17.17 -10.69
C PHE A 11 -2.28 -16.72 -10.84
N PHE A 12 -1.99 -15.42 -10.68
CA PHE A 12 -0.61 -14.92 -10.65
C PHE A 12 0.10 -15.20 -9.32
N LEU A 13 -0.63 -15.41 -8.23
CA LEU A 13 -0.07 -15.71 -6.91
C LEU A 13 0.08 -17.22 -6.61
N SER A 14 -0.46 -18.10 -7.47
CA SER A 14 -0.50 -19.56 -7.24
C SER A 14 0.33 -20.40 -8.21
N THR A 15 1.07 -19.79 -9.14
CA THR A 15 1.92 -20.54 -10.09
C THR A 15 3.35 -20.71 -9.54
N PRO A 16 3.84 -21.95 -9.32
CA PRO A 16 5.25 -22.17 -9.06
C PRO A 16 6.05 -21.82 -10.31
N LEU A 17 7.14 -21.06 -10.14
CA LEU A 17 8.17 -20.86 -11.16
C LEU A 17 8.72 -22.23 -11.58
N SER A 18 8.20 -22.80 -12.67
CA SER A 18 8.79 -23.96 -13.31
C SER A 18 9.82 -23.52 -14.33
N ASP A 19 11.03 -24.02 -14.15
CA ASP A 19 12.22 -23.83 -14.97
C ASP A 19 11.98 -24.07 -16.46
N SER A 20 12.39 -23.09 -17.28
CA SER A 20 13.15 -23.34 -18.50
C SER A 20 13.52 -22.02 -19.17
N PHE A 21 14.69 -21.46 -18.84
CA PHE A 21 15.39 -20.54 -19.73
C PHE A 21 16.74 -21.15 -20.10
N SER A 22 16.84 -21.55 -21.37
CA SER A 22 18.05 -22.02 -22.02
C SER A 22 19.05 -20.87 -22.16
N LEU A 23 20.26 -21.12 -21.68
CA LEU A 23 21.46 -20.30 -21.84
C LEU A 23 21.71 -19.91 -23.30
N PHE A 24 21.75 -18.61 -23.58
CA PHE A 24 22.59 -18.06 -24.65
C PHE A 24 23.59 -17.08 -24.05
N SER A 25 24.84 -17.51 -24.07
CA SER A 25 26.03 -16.77 -23.65
C SER A 25 26.42 -15.74 -24.72
N VAL A 26 26.53 -14.47 -24.32
CA VAL A 26 27.29 -13.46 -25.08
C VAL A 26 28.27 -12.79 -24.13
N ALA A 27 29.56 -12.93 -24.44
CA ALA A 27 30.69 -12.41 -23.69
C ALA A 27 30.83 -10.87 -23.83
N PRO A 28 31.31 -10.15 -22.80
CA PRO A 28 31.71 -8.76 -22.94
C PRO A 28 33.18 -8.65 -23.32
N ASN A 29 33.48 -7.82 -24.32
CA ASN A 29 34.83 -7.48 -24.75
C ASN A 29 35.13 -6.00 -24.43
N ASN A 30 36.39 -5.77 -24.06
CA ASN A 30 37.15 -4.51 -23.98
C ASN A 30 36.96 -3.64 -22.72
N ARG A 31 37.96 -3.61 -21.82
CA ARG A 31 39.27 -2.89 -21.87
C ARG A 31 39.13 -1.38 -21.70
N TRP A 32 39.45 -0.90 -20.49
CA TRP A 32 40.21 0.34 -20.28
C TRP A 32 41.20 0.11 -19.11
N THR A 33 42.45 0.54 -19.33
CA THR A 33 43.62 0.35 -18.45
C THR A 33 44.23 1.69 -18.07
N SER A 34 44.51 1.89 -16.78
CA SER A 34 45.66 2.63 -16.19
C SER A 34 45.47 2.67 -14.65
N ALA A 35 46.25 1.97 -13.82
CA ALA A 35 47.63 2.23 -13.36
C ALA A 35 47.75 3.61 -12.66
N THR A 36 48.26 3.84 -11.44
CA THR A 36 49.00 3.09 -10.40
C THR A 36 49.07 4.01 -9.16
N ARG A 37 49.14 3.52 -7.91
CA ARG A 37 50.26 3.81 -6.96
C ARG A 37 50.07 3.11 -5.61
N THR A 38 51.07 2.33 -5.25
CA THR A 38 51.31 1.65 -3.97
C THR A 38 51.92 2.58 -2.91
N SER A 39 51.59 2.34 -1.64
CA SER A 39 52.53 2.48 -0.52
C SER A 39 52.18 1.50 0.62
N ARG A 40 53.17 0.73 1.06
CA ARG A 40 53.18 -0.17 2.22
C ARG A 40 53.89 0.52 3.40
N LEU A 41 53.47 0.24 4.63
CA LEU A 41 54.29 0.07 5.86
C LEU A 41 53.36 -0.58 6.92
N LEU A 42 53.57 -1.85 7.32
CA LEU A 42 54.22 -2.33 8.57
C LEU A 42 53.53 -1.78 9.85
N GLY A 43 53.02 -2.52 10.84
CA GLY A 43 52.99 -3.94 11.19
C GLY A 43 52.21 -4.12 12.54
N GLN A 44 51.62 -5.31 12.69
CA GLN A 44 51.03 -6.09 13.82
C GLN A 44 51.24 -5.67 15.31
N PRO A 45 50.41 -6.11 16.31
CA PRO A 45 49.95 -7.51 16.46
C PRO A 45 48.52 -7.80 16.96
N GLU A 46 48.22 -9.10 16.86
CA GLU A 46 47.03 -9.89 17.15
C GLU A 46 46.30 -9.62 18.48
N SER A 47 44.97 -9.71 18.42
CA SER A 47 44.11 -10.06 19.55
C SER A 47 42.96 -10.92 19.01
N THR A 48 43.02 -12.20 19.33
CA THR A 48 42.01 -13.23 19.10
C THR A 48 40.70 -12.90 19.83
N ALA A 49 39.59 -12.79 19.10
CA ALA A 49 38.24 -12.99 19.64
C ALA A 49 37.30 -13.39 18.49
N ASP A 50 36.54 -14.45 18.72
CA ASP A 50 35.74 -15.18 17.76
C ASP A 50 34.77 -14.31 16.93
N GLY A 51 34.85 -14.47 15.61
CA GLY A 51 33.97 -13.82 14.65
C GLY A 51 32.61 -14.50 14.58
N ILE A 52 31.58 -13.83 15.10
CA ILE A 52 30.21 -13.99 14.62
C ILE A 52 30.04 -12.97 13.49
N ALA A 53 29.90 -13.47 12.26
CA ALA A 53 29.69 -12.66 11.07
C ALA A 53 28.41 -11.80 11.21
N SER A 54 28.59 -10.48 11.37
CA SER A 54 27.51 -9.49 11.51
C SER A 54 27.35 -8.62 10.25
N THR A 55 27.54 -9.18 9.06
CA THR A 55 27.73 -8.40 7.82
C THR A 55 26.63 -8.53 6.76
N SER A 56 25.37 -8.84 7.12
CA SER A 56 24.29 -8.96 6.11
C SER A 56 22.98 -8.19 6.36
N ARG A 57 22.82 -7.39 7.44
CA ARG A 57 21.55 -6.67 7.70
C ARG A 57 21.52 -5.18 7.37
N SER A 58 22.65 -4.49 7.19
CA SER A 58 22.64 -3.03 7.01
C SER A 58 22.17 -2.56 5.62
N GLY A 59 22.12 -3.45 4.61
CA GLY A 59 21.71 -3.10 3.25
C GLY A 59 20.19 -3.00 3.05
N ILE A 60 19.40 -3.71 3.86
CA ILE A 60 17.92 -3.68 3.80
C ILE A 60 17.37 -2.45 4.53
N THR A 61 18.05 -1.98 5.58
CA THR A 61 17.57 -0.89 6.44
C THR A 61 17.44 0.46 5.72
N SER A 62 18.13 0.65 4.59
CA SER A 62 18.02 1.88 3.77
C SER A 62 17.06 1.76 2.59
N ALA A 63 16.57 0.57 2.26
CA ALA A 63 15.70 0.37 1.09
C ALA A 63 14.27 0.86 1.39
N LYS A 64 13.69 1.62 0.46
CA LYS A 64 12.29 2.08 0.50
C LYS A 64 11.53 1.50 -0.69
N GLY A 65 10.26 1.13 -0.48
CA GLY A 65 9.36 0.69 -1.54
C GLY A 65 8.63 1.86 -2.21
N LEU A 66 7.97 1.54 -3.33
CA LEU A 66 7.30 2.52 -4.21
C LEU A 66 6.28 3.40 -3.47
N TYR A 67 5.51 2.83 -2.55
CA TYR A 67 4.41 3.52 -1.87
C TYR A 67 4.76 3.99 -0.45
N ARG A 68 6.02 3.80 -0.01
CA ARG A 68 6.45 4.29 1.31
C ARG A 68 6.27 5.80 1.48
N PRO A 69 6.56 6.67 0.49
CA PRO A 69 6.30 8.10 0.63
C PRO A 69 4.82 8.42 0.90
N PHE A 70 3.89 7.67 0.30
CA PHE A 70 2.44 7.83 0.49
C PHE A 70 2.01 7.47 1.91
N ALA A 71 2.51 6.33 2.42
CA ALA A 71 2.27 5.92 3.80
C ALA A 71 2.88 6.91 4.81
N GLU A 72 4.13 7.33 4.59
CA GLU A 72 4.83 8.29 5.46
C GLU A 72 4.11 9.65 5.50
N HIS A 73 3.63 10.14 4.36
CA HIS A 73 2.90 11.41 4.29
C HIS A 73 1.55 11.32 5.00
N ALA A 74 0.71 10.33 4.68
CA ALA A 74 -0.58 10.18 5.35
C ALA A 74 -0.41 9.98 6.87
N TRP A 75 0.59 9.20 7.29
CA TRP A 75 0.88 9.00 8.70
C TRP A 75 1.29 10.30 9.41
N SER A 76 2.19 11.08 8.78
CA SER A 76 2.60 12.39 9.32
C SER A 76 1.43 13.35 9.41
N THR A 77 0.63 13.47 8.35
CA THR A 77 -0.53 14.36 8.29
C THR A 77 -1.58 14.00 9.35
N LEU A 78 -1.89 12.71 9.53
CA LEU A 78 -2.85 12.27 10.55
C LEU A 78 -2.35 12.53 11.97
N LEU A 79 -1.04 12.45 12.22
CA LEU A 79 -0.45 12.74 13.53
C LEU A 79 -0.36 14.25 13.84
N GLU A 80 -0.68 15.13 12.90
CA GLU A 80 -0.87 16.56 13.19
C GLU A 80 -2.18 16.81 13.97
N ASP A 81 -3.14 15.88 13.89
CA ASP A 81 -4.36 15.90 14.70
C ASP A 81 -4.05 15.41 16.13
N PRO A 82 -4.12 16.28 17.15
CA PRO A 82 -3.84 15.89 18.54
C PRO A 82 -4.90 14.95 19.13
N SER A 83 -6.04 14.77 18.44
CA SER A 83 -7.08 13.83 18.83
C SER A 83 -6.77 12.39 18.43
N LEU A 84 -5.65 12.13 17.73
CA LEU A 84 -5.22 10.80 17.30
C LEU A 84 -3.91 10.37 17.96
N GLU A 85 -3.83 9.09 18.30
CA GLU A 85 -2.59 8.46 18.79
C GLU A 85 -2.36 7.07 18.17
N PRO A 86 -1.10 6.61 18.10
CA PRO A 86 -0.79 5.22 17.73
C PRO A 86 -1.52 4.21 18.61
N LYS A 87 -2.08 3.18 17.96
CA LYS A 87 -2.70 2.04 18.64
C LYS A 87 -1.61 1.12 19.21
N ASP A 88 -1.25 1.32 20.47
CA ASP A 88 -0.13 0.63 21.13
C ASP A 88 -0.44 -0.82 21.58
N ASP A 89 -1.71 -1.24 21.58
CA ASP A 89 -2.12 -2.61 21.95
C ASP A 89 -2.07 -3.60 20.77
N ILE A 90 -1.53 -3.21 19.61
CA ILE A 90 -1.29 -4.14 18.49
C ILE A 90 -0.07 -5.02 18.81
N PRO A 91 -0.21 -6.36 18.77
CA PRO A 91 0.92 -7.27 18.94
C PRO A 91 2.07 -6.99 17.95
N GLU A 92 3.31 -7.04 18.43
CA GLU A 92 4.50 -6.67 17.65
C GLU A 92 4.61 -7.48 16.34
N GLU A 93 4.20 -8.75 16.36
CA GLU A 93 4.19 -9.61 15.18
C GLU A 93 3.20 -9.18 14.10
N LEU A 94 2.18 -8.40 14.43
CA LEU A 94 1.22 -7.84 13.47
C LEU A 94 1.68 -6.48 12.94
N LEU A 95 2.51 -5.74 13.70
CA LEU A 95 3.11 -4.49 13.24
C LEU A 95 4.10 -4.71 12.09
N ILE A 96 4.94 -5.75 12.18
CA ILE A 96 5.90 -6.08 11.13
C ILE A 96 5.99 -7.59 10.96
N ASN A 97 5.85 -8.06 9.71
CA ASN A 97 6.17 -9.44 9.34
C ASN A 97 7.00 -9.48 8.05
N THR A 98 7.82 -10.51 7.88
CA THR A 98 8.71 -10.65 6.74
C THR A 98 8.69 -12.07 6.19
N ALA A 99 8.77 -12.17 4.88
CA ALA A 99 8.90 -13.42 4.14
C ALA A 99 10.06 -13.32 3.15
N VAL A 100 10.58 -14.45 2.70
CA VAL A 100 11.62 -14.48 1.66
C VAL A 100 11.00 -14.04 0.32
N ALA A 101 11.63 -13.09 -0.36
CA ALA A 101 11.23 -12.70 -1.71
C ALA A 101 11.73 -13.73 -2.73
N LYS A 102 10.88 -14.71 -3.06
CA LYS A 102 11.21 -15.75 -4.05
C LYS A 102 11.42 -15.14 -5.43
N GLY A 103 12.48 -15.56 -6.12
CA GLY A 103 12.85 -15.04 -7.44
C GLY A 103 13.71 -13.77 -7.42
N PHE A 104 14.07 -13.28 -6.23
CA PHE A 104 14.97 -12.14 -6.03
C PHE A 104 16.35 -12.61 -5.54
N PRO A 105 17.37 -11.72 -5.54
CA PRO A 105 18.68 -12.03 -4.98
C PRO A 105 18.60 -12.56 -3.54
N PRO A 106 19.60 -13.34 -3.07
CA PRO A 106 19.66 -13.78 -1.68
C PRO A 106 19.47 -12.62 -0.70
N ASP A 107 18.83 -12.92 0.43
CA ASP A 107 18.48 -11.96 1.49
C ASP A 107 17.42 -10.90 1.12
N SER A 108 16.83 -10.98 -0.08
CA SER A 108 15.66 -10.16 -0.42
C SER A 108 14.43 -10.62 0.36
N ILE A 109 13.64 -9.67 0.84
CA ILE A 109 12.46 -9.91 1.68
C ILE A 109 11.23 -9.26 1.09
N VAL A 110 10.06 -9.83 1.39
CA VAL A 110 8.78 -9.12 1.33
C VAL A 110 8.45 -8.76 2.77
N ARG A 111 8.46 -7.46 3.08
CA ARG A 111 8.08 -6.93 4.39
C ARG A 111 6.65 -6.43 4.32
N MET A 112 5.83 -6.81 5.29
CA MET A 112 4.57 -6.12 5.58
C MET A 112 4.77 -5.29 6.86
N GLU A 113 4.48 -4.01 6.77
CA GLU A 113 4.37 -3.08 7.89
C GLU A 113 2.91 -2.67 8.06
N THR A 114 2.39 -2.72 9.27
CA THR A 114 1.07 -2.20 9.61
C THR A 114 1.18 -1.16 10.71
N ARG A 115 0.31 -0.15 10.64
CA ARG A 115 0.11 0.84 11.70
C ARG A 115 -1.35 1.19 11.79
N ALA A 116 -1.77 1.60 12.98
CA ALA A 116 -3.10 2.16 13.19
C ALA A 116 -3.08 3.32 14.18
N LEU A 117 -4.02 4.25 13.99
CA LEU A 117 -4.34 5.35 14.89
C LEU A 117 -5.74 5.16 15.45
N ILE A 118 -5.89 5.53 16.72
CA ILE A 118 -7.16 5.55 17.44
C ILE A 118 -7.38 6.93 18.06
N PRO A 119 -8.64 7.30 18.33
CA PRO A 119 -8.94 8.57 18.98
C PRO A 119 -8.52 8.58 20.45
N THR A 120 -7.96 9.69 20.90
CA THR A 120 -7.65 9.98 22.32
C THR A 120 -8.86 10.55 23.08
N GLN A 121 -9.84 11.06 22.33
CA GLN A 121 -11.03 11.73 22.85
C GLN A 121 -12.28 11.37 22.03
N LYS A 122 -13.46 11.46 22.66
CA LYS A 122 -14.73 10.97 22.09
C LYS A 122 -15.20 11.76 20.86
N ASP A 123 -14.80 13.02 20.76
CA ASP A 123 -15.18 13.99 19.73
C ASP A 123 -14.22 14.03 18.53
N SER A 124 -13.24 13.12 18.46
CA SER A 124 -12.40 13.00 17.26
C SER A 124 -13.26 12.72 16.02
N SER A 125 -12.95 13.38 14.91
CA SER A 125 -13.64 13.15 13.63
C SER A 125 -13.28 11.81 12.99
N ILE A 126 -12.17 11.18 13.45
CA ILE A 126 -11.67 9.90 12.97
C ILE A 126 -11.82 8.86 14.08
N ARG A 127 -12.47 7.74 13.74
CA ARG A 127 -12.67 6.60 14.65
C ARG A 127 -11.51 5.62 14.61
N TYR A 128 -10.94 5.44 13.43
CA TYR A 128 -9.85 4.49 13.20
C TYR A 128 -9.16 4.82 11.88
N ALA A 129 -7.84 4.94 11.87
CA ALA A 129 -7.07 5.04 10.63
C ALA A 129 -5.99 3.97 10.64
N ARG A 130 -5.71 3.35 9.49
CA ARG A 130 -4.65 2.33 9.41
C ARG A 130 -4.05 2.25 8.03
N TYR A 131 -2.81 1.78 7.96
CA TYR A 131 -2.24 1.30 6.71
C TYR A 131 -1.63 -0.09 6.84
N ALA A 132 -1.59 -0.80 5.72
CA ALA A 132 -0.78 -1.97 5.48
C ALA A 132 0.11 -1.67 4.26
N LEU A 133 1.43 -1.74 4.47
CA LEU A 133 2.44 -1.46 3.46
C LEU A 133 3.26 -2.74 3.22
N LEU A 134 3.11 -3.35 2.04
CA LEU A 134 3.92 -4.48 1.62
C LEU A 134 4.99 -4.00 0.64
N GLU A 135 6.24 -4.38 0.89
CA GLU A 135 7.37 -3.98 0.07
C GLU A 135 8.29 -5.16 -0.16
N THR A 136 8.64 -5.39 -1.42
CA THR A 136 9.80 -6.21 -1.76
C THR A 136 11.03 -5.34 -1.64
N LEU A 137 11.96 -5.77 -0.78
CA LEU A 137 13.20 -5.05 -0.49
C LEU A 137 14.37 -5.93 -0.89
N VAL A 138 15.20 -5.40 -1.78
CA VAL A 138 16.39 -6.06 -2.30
C VAL A 138 17.62 -5.44 -1.62
N PRO A 139 18.54 -6.24 -1.03
CA PRO A 139 19.72 -5.70 -0.37
C PRO A 139 20.57 -4.84 -1.31
N ASN A 140 21.13 -3.75 -0.76
CA ASN A 140 22.00 -2.80 -1.49
C ASN A 140 21.32 -2.07 -2.66
N ASN A 141 19.98 -2.15 -2.77
CA ASN A 141 19.21 -1.29 -3.64
C ASN A 141 18.81 -0.04 -2.83
N HIS A 142 19.45 1.09 -3.14
CA HIS A 142 19.27 2.34 -2.41
C HIS A 142 18.17 3.24 -2.99
N ASP A 143 17.72 2.94 -4.21
CA ASP A 143 16.64 3.67 -4.87
C ASP A 143 15.32 2.93 -4.70
N ASN A 144 14.22 3.68 -4.60
CA ASN A 144 12.85 3.17 -4.41
C ASN A 144 12.62 1.89 -5.21
N SER A 145 12.72 0.73 -4.54
CA SER A 145 12.64 -0.55 -5.24
C SER A 145 11.22 -0.69 -5.76
N THR A 146 11.07 -0.66 -7.08
CA THR A 146 9.79 -0.80 -7.78
C THR A 146 9.55 -2.24 -8.23
N GLU A 147 10.51 -3.12 -7.96
CA GLU A 147 10.43 -4.53 -8.30
C GLU A 147 9.64 -5.31 -7.24
N GLY A 148 9.11 -6.45 -7.66
CA GLY A 148 8.40 -7.35 -6.75
C GLY A 148 6.99 -6.89 -6.42
N ILE A 149 6.55 -7.27 -5.22
CA ILE A 149 5.28 -6.88 -4.62
C ILE A 149 5.48 -5.54 -3.91
N GLN A 150 4.75 -4.50 -4.35
CA GLN A 150 4.63 -3.23 -3.66
C GLN A 150 3.14 -2.95 -3.47
N VAL A 151 2.66 -2.83 -2.24
CA VAL A 151 1.24 -2.59 -1.95
C VAL A 151 1.12 -1.57 -0.83
N LEU A 152 0.26 -0.57 -1.02
CA LEU A 152 -0.26 0.26 0.07
C LEU A 152 -1.77 0.09 0.13
N ASN A 153 -2.26 -0.33 1.29
CA ASN A 153 -3.67 -0.33 1.62
C ASN A 153 -3.88 0.57 2.85
N LEU A 154 -4.36 1.80 2.62
CA LEU A 154 -4.61 2.84 3.62
C LEU A 154 -6.11 3.09 3.71
N VAL A 155 -6.65 3.08 4.94
CA VAL A 155 -8.07 3.25 5.22
C VAL A 155 -8.26 4.20 6.39
N ILE A 156 -9.16 5.17 6.26
CA ILE A 156 -9.56 6.08 7.36
C ILE A 156 -11.07 5.97 7.55
N PHE A 157 -11.48 5.53 8.73
CA PHE A 157 -12.87 5.41 9.15
C PHE A 157 -13.26 6.67 9.94
N PRO A 158 -14.26 7.43 9.47
CA PRO A 158 -14.76 8.57 10.22
C PRO A 158 -15.58 8.11 11.43
N SER A 159 -15.68 8.99 12.44
CA SER A 159 -16.52 8.78 13.62
C SER A 159 -18.01 8.85 13.29
N GLN A 160 -18.41 9.83 12.48
CA GLN A 160 -19.76 9.87 11.91
C GLN A 160 -19.91 8.78 10.85
N ARG A 161 -20.88 7.88 11.04
CA ARG A 161 -20.93 6.62 10.27
C ARG A 161 -21.38 6.80 8.83
N ASN A 162 -22.19 7.82 8.56
CA ASN A 162 -22.71 8.16 7.24
C ASN A 162 -21.65 8.80 6.31
N LEU A 163 -20.55 9.34 6.86
CA LEU A 163 -19.44 9.90 6.09
C LEU A 163 -18.71 8.82 5.28
N PRO A 164 -18.12 9.17 4.12
CA PRO A 164 -17.39 8.22 3.31
C PRO A 164 -16.14 7.71 4.03
N VAL A 165 -15.74 6.48 3.74
CA VAL A 165 -14.48 5.90 4.20
C VAL A 165 -13.39 6.29 3.21
N PHE A 166 -12.28 6.85 3.67
CA PHE A 166 -11.11 7.05 2.81
C PHE A 166 -10.53 5.68 2.46
N GLY A 167 -10.31 5.42 1.17
CA GLY A 167 -9.68 4.19 0.70
C GLY A 167 -8.59 4.48 -0.33
N ALA A 168 -7.37 4.06 -0.03
CA ALA A 168 -6.29 3.97 -1.02
C ALA A 168 -5.80 2.52 -1.09
N ASP A 169 -5.99 1.88 -2.23
CA ASP A 169 -5.53 0.53 -2.55
C ASP A 169 -4.62 0.60 -3.78
N MET A 170 -3.32 0.74 -3.53
CA MET A 170 -2.30 0.90 -4.55
C MET A 170 -1.47 -0.38 -4.63
N VAL A 171 -1.58 -1.10 -5.73
CA VAL A 171 -0.98 -2.43 -5.91
C VAL A 171 -0.08 -2.41 -7.13
N SER A 172 1.20 -2.69 -6.95
CA SER A 172 2.16 -2.97 -8.00
C SER A 172 2.70 -4.38 -7.84
N LEU A 173 2.55 -5.20 -8.88
CA LEU A 173 2.97 -6.59 -8.89
C LEU A 173 4.10 -6.81 -9.90
N PRO A 174 4.86 -7.93 -9.78
CA PRO A 174 5.84 -8.33 -10.78
C PRO A 174 5.24 -8.33 -12.20
N GLY A 175 6.06 -7.93 -13.17
CA GLY A 175 5.63 -7.79 -14.57
C GLY A 175 5.00 -6.44 -14.92
N GLY A 176 5.25 -5.40 -14.10
CA GLY A 176 4.88 -4.02 -14.41
C GLY A 176 3.38 -3.79 -14.45
N LYS A 177 2.62 -4.49 -13.60
CA LYS A 177 1.17 -4.34 -13.49
C LYS A 177 0.84 -3.53 -12.26
N HIS A 178 0.13 -2.44 -12.45
CA HIS A 178 -0.26 -1.51 -11.41
C HIS A 178 -1.79 -1.40 -11.39
N LEU A 179 -2.41 -1.62 -10.24
CA LEU A 179 -3.83 -1.42 -9.99
C LEU A 179 -3.93 -0.35 -8.90
N LEU A 180 -4.57 0.77 -9.21
CA LEU A 180 -4.64 1.91 -8.30
C LEU A 180 -6.10 2.28 -8.08
N LEU A 181 -6.52 2.25 -6.83
CA LEU A 181 -7.79 2.78 -6.37
C LEU A 181 -7.53 3.85 -5.31
N LEU A 182 -8.06 5.06 -5.51
CA LEU A 182 -8.08 6.14 -4.53
C LEU A 182 -9.48 6.74 -4.52
N ASP A 183 -10.15 6.69 -3.38
CA ASP A 183 -11.57 7.02 -3.29
C ASP A 183 -11.99 7.53 -1.90
N ALA A 184 -13.08 8.30 -1.88
CA ALA A 184 -13.90 8.56 -0.71
C ALA A 184 -15.14 7.65 -0.81
N GLN A 185 -15.01 6.44 -0.29
CA GLN A 185 -15.95 5.34 -0.52
C GLN A 185 -17.30 5.62 0.15
N PRO A 186 -18.41 5.64 -0.60
CA PRO A 186 -19.71 6.00 -0.05
C PRO A 186 -20.25 4.88 0.86
N MET A 187 -20.78 5.26 2.02
CA MET A 187 -21.43 4.34 2.96
C MET A 187 -22.96 4.25 2.76
N ALA A 188 -23.51 5.09 1.88
CA ALA A 188 -24.92 5.11 1.52
C ALA A 188 -25.11 5.27 -0.01
N GLN A 189 -26.20 4.71 -0.54
CA GLN A 189 -26.49 4.73 -1.98
C GLN A 189 -26.67 6.14 -2.56
N GLN A 190 -27.10 7.11 -1.74
CA GLN A 190 -27.32 8.49 -2.19
C GLN A 190 -26.02 9.25 -2.47
N ARG A 191 -24.86 8.75 -2.00
CA ARG A 191 -23.52 9.34 -2.24
C ARG A 191 -23.43 10.85 -1.99
N GLN A 192 -24.07 11.29 -0.91
CA GLN A 192 -24.34 12.72 -0.63
C GLN A 192 -23.10 13.62 -0.54
N PHE A 193 -21.90 13.06 -0.29
CA PHE A 193 -20.65 13.83 -0.15
C PHE A 193 -19.76 13.83 -1.39
N GLN A 194 -20.19 13.17 -2.48
CA GLN A 194 -19.33 12.97 -3.64
C GLN A 194 -18.97 14.29 -4.36
N GLU A 195 -19.80 15.33 -4.22
CA GLU A 195 -19.59 16.62 -4.86
C GLU A 195 -18.31 17.34 -4.38
N HIS A 196 -17.84 17.05 -3.16
CA HIS A 196 -16.58 17.57 -2.62
C HIS A 196 -15.38 17.19 -3.51
N TRP A 197 -15.47 16.10 -4.27
CA TRP A 197 -14.42 15.61 -5.16
C TRP A 197 -14.61 16.00 -6.63
N ASN A 198 -15.59 16.84 -6.99
CA ASN A 198 -15.79 17.24 -8.38
C ASN A 198 -14.56 17.93 -8.98
N GLN A 199 -14.04 18.97 -8.29
CA GLN A 199 -12.86 19.70 -8.75
C GLN A 199 -11.63 18.80 -8.78
N TRP A 200 -11.38 18.05 -7.70
CA TRP A 200 -10.28 17.10 -7.62
C TRP A 200 -10.28 16.09 -8.78
N HIS A 201 -11.45 15.52 -9.09
CA HIS A 201 -11.60 14.53 -10.15
C HIS A 201 -11.37 15.13 -11.56
N GLU A 202 -11.85 16.34 -11.81
CA GLU A 202 -11.62 17.06 -13.07
C GLU A 202 -10.14 17.43 -13.26
N THR A 203 -9.44 17.78 -12.18
CA THR A 203 -8.03 18.16 -12.21
C THR A 203 -7.08 16.96 -12.31
N HIS A 204 -7.30 15.94 -11.49
CA HIS A 204 -6.34 14.85 -11.29
C HIS A 204 -6.68 13.58 -12.05
N VAL A 205 -7.96 13.23 -12.14
CA VAL A 205 -8.38 11.90 -12.62
C VAL A 205 -8.64 11.91 -14.11
N GLN A 206 -9.63 12.68 -14.57
CA GLN A 206 -10.08 12.68 -15.97
C GLN A 206 -8.95 12.92 -17.00
N PRO A 207 -7.98 13.83 -16.75
CA PRO A 207 -6.96 14.13 -17.75
C PRO A 207 -5.84 13.08 -17.81
N GLN A 208 -5.65 12.30 -16.74
CA GLN A 208 -4.37 11.61 -16.48
C GLN A 208 -4.51 10.09 -16.38
N PHE A 209 -5.66 9.61 -15.88
CA PHE A 209 -5.86 8.21 -15.51
C PHE A 209 -7.06 7.60 -16.25
N PRO A 210 -6.85 6.64 -17.16
CA PRO A 210 -7.95 5.93 -17.81
C PRO A 210 -8.66 5.04 -16.80
N TRP A 211 -9.99 4.91 -16.93
CA TRP A 211 -10.78 4.01 -16.08
C TRP A 211 -10.28 2.56 -16.19
N GLY A 212 -10.05 1.91 -15.05
CA GLY A 212 -9.45 0.57 -14.97
C GLY A 212 -10.36 -0.57 -15.45
N GLY A 213 -11.60 -0.28 -15.86
CA GLY A 213 -12.59 -1.23 -16.36
C GLY A 213 -13.56 -1.73 -15.29
N ASP A 214 -14.37 -2.71 -15.67
CA ASP A 214 -15.51 -3.18 -14.87
C ASP A 214 -15.13 -3.77 -13.52
N MET A 215 -15.96 -3.49 -12.52
CA MET A 215 -15.91 -4.09 -11.18
C MET A 215 -17.14 -4.98 -10.94
N PRO A 216 -17.08 -5.99 -10.06
CA PRO A 216 -18.27 -6.73 -9.63
C PRO A 216 -19.32 -5.79 -9.04
N GLU A 217 -20.61 -6.07 -9.26
CA GLU A 217 -21.73 -5.25 -8.76
C GLU A 217 -21.65 -5.05 -7.23
N GLN A 218 -21.25 -6.08 -6.51
CA GLN A 218 -21.06 -6.04 -5.05
C GLN A 218 -19.95 -5.08 -4.61
N VAL A 219 -18.96 -4.80 -5.47
CA VAL A 219 -17.89 -3.83 -5.20
C VAL A 219 -18.32 -2.43 -5.60
N GLN A 220 -19.06 -2.28 -6.72
CA GLN A 220 -19.46 -0.97 -7.27
C GLN A 220 -20.25 -0.11 -6.27
N GLN A 221 -21.01 -0.73 -5.35
CA GLN A 221 -21.73 0.01 -4.31
C GLN A 221 -20.81 0.79 -3.36
N TYR A 222 -19.55 0.38 -3.22
CA TYR A 222 -18.54 0.99 -2.36
C TYR A 222 -17.50 1.82 -3.12
N VAL A 223 -17.80 2.17 -4.38
CA VAL A 223 -16.91 2.97 -5.23
C VAL A 223 -17.68 4.20 -5.71
N SER A 224 -17.16 5.40 -5.43
CA SER A 224 -17.79 6.66 -5.84
C SER A 224 -17.63 6.90 -7.36
N ASP A 225 -18.47 7.75 -7.96
CA ASP A 225 -18.24 8.17 -9.37
C ASP A 225 -17.14 9.21 -9.51
N ARG A 226 -16.44 9.52 -8.42
CA ARG A 226 -15.24 10.35 -8.39
C ARG A 226 -14.01 9.56 -8.02
N ALA A 227 -14.08 8.23 -7.92
CA ALA A 227 -12.91 7.41 -7.63
C ALA A 227 -11.86 7.52 -8.75
N LEU A 228 -10.58 7.61 -8.36
CA LEU A 228 -9.48 7.28 -9.27
C LEU A 228 -9.34 5.76 -9.26
N TRP A 229 -9.83 5.12 -10.30
CA TRP A 229 -9.65 3.69 -10.53
C TRP A 229 -8.96 3.47 -11.87
N THR A 230 -7.73 2.94 -11.86
CA THR A 230 -6.95 2.74 -13.08
C THR A 230 -6.09 1.49 -13.03
N ARG A 231 -5.75 0.99 -14.23
CA ARG A 231 -4.74 -0.05 -14.41
C ARG A 231 -3.65 0.45 -15.34
N LEU A 232 -2.42 0.48 -14.84
CA LEU A 232 -1.26 0.82 -15.64
C LEU A 232 -0.46 -0.45 -15.91
N VAL A 233 -0.01 -0.62 -17.15
CA VAL A 233 0.83 -1.74 -17.55
C VAL A 233 2.09 -1.18 -18.18
N SER A 234 3.26 -1.60 -17.71
CA SER A 234 4.52 -1.30 -18.36
C SER A 234 4.55 -1.98 -19.74
N GLY A 235 4.58 -1.19 -20.81
CA GLY A 235 4.52 -1.69 -22.18
C GLY A 235 5.75 -2.53 -22.57
N SER A 236 5.50 -3.64 -23.28
CA SER A 236 6.49 -4.38 -24.09
C SER A 236 6.37 -4.05 -25.58
N SER A 237 5.82 -2.90 -25.96
CA SER A 237 5.63 -2.53 -27.35
C SER A 237 5.59 -1.02 -27.51
N ASN A 238 6.62 -0.51 -28.17
CA ASN A 238 6.86 0.86 -28.61
C ASN A 238 6.94 1.85 -27.45
N ASP A 239 8.17 2.16 -27.06
CA ASP A 239 8.54 3.43 -26.48
C ASP A 239 8.02 4.55 -27.42
N ASP A 240 6.77 4.96 -27.27
CA ASP A 240 6.33 6.25 -27.79
C ASP A 240 7.15 7.28 -27.02
N GLU A 241 8.16 7.82 -27.69
CA GLU A 241 9.11 8.82 -27.17
C GLU A 241 8.32 10.04 -26.65
N GLY A 242 7.91 10.01 -25.38
CA GLY A 242 7.18 11.11 -24.74
C GLY A 242 6.23 10.72 -23.61
N GLU A 243 5.71 9.49 -23.55
CA GLU A 243 4.79 9.10 -22.49
C GLU A 243 5.52 8.69 -21.20
N PRO A 244 5.15 9.24 -20.02
CA PRO A 244 5.77 8.88 -18.76
C PRO A 244 5.50 7.41 -18.40
N THR A 245 6.51 6.73 -17.87
CA THR A 245 6.37 5.34 -17.40
C THR A 245 5.30 5.24 -16.30
N PRO A 246 4.67 4.07 -16.08
CA PRO A 246 3.72 3.88 -14.98
C PRO A 246 4.29 4.28 -13.62
N ILE A 247 5.56 3.94 -13.37
CA ILE A 247 6.26 4.35 -12.15
C ILE A 247 6.39 5.86 -12.05
N HIS A 248 6.77 6.53 -13.14
CA HIS A 248 6.85 7.99 -13.15
C HIS A 248 5.48 8.61 -12.85
N LYS A 249 4.41 8.15 -13.53
CA LYS A 249 3.04 8.59 -13.25
C LYS A 249 2.64 8.37 -11.79
N ILE A 250 3.01 7.24 -11.18
CA ILE A 250 2.74 6.97 -9.77
C ILE A 250 3.49 7.96 -8.87
N GLN A 251 4.76 8.23 -9.14
CA GLN A 251 5.59 9.09 -8.28
C GLN A 251 5.37 10.60 -8.49
N THR A 252 4.59 11.00 -9.51
CA THR A 252 4.28 12.41 -9.80
C THR A 252 2.77 12.65 -9.77
N GLN A 253 2.07 12.21 -10.80
CA GLN A 253 0.65 12.48 -11.01
C GLN A 253 -0.25 11.87 -9.90
N LEU A 254 -0.01 10.60 -9.55
CA LEU A 254 -0.77 9.96 -8.47
C LEU A 254 -0.38 10.54 -7.11
N TRP A 255 0.88 10.95 -6.95
CA TRP A 255 1.35 11.60 -5.73
C TRP A 255 0.58 12.90 -5.49
N ASP A 256 0.53 13.80 -6.47
CA ASP A 256 -0.21 15.05 -6.38
C ASP A 256 -1.71 14.80 -6.12
N ALA A 257 -2.31 13.85 -6.85
CA ALA A 257 -3.69 13.45 -6.65
C ALA A 257 -3.96 12.92 -5.24
N PHE A 258 -3.03 12.13 -4.67
CA PHE A 258 -3.16 11.55 -3.34
C PHE A 258 -3.12 12.60 -2.23
N GLN A 259 -2.20 13.56 -2.31
CA GLN A 259 -2.08 14.62 -1.32
C GLN A 259 -3.36 15.44 -1.27
N GLU A 260 -3.83 15.95 -2.42
CA GLU A 260 -5.05 16.75 -2.48
C GLU A 260 -6.30 15.94 -2.12
N HIS A 261 -6.37 14.65 -2.46
CA HIS A 261 -7.49 13.78 -2.06
C HIS A 261 -7.58 13.62 -0.55
N LEU A 262 -6.44 13.45 0.13
CA LEU A 262 -6.37 13.37 1.58
C LEU A 262 -6.76 14.70 2.23
N GLU A 263 -6.30 15.83 1.68
CA GLU A 263 -6.67 17.17 2.16
C GLU A 263 -8.19 17.39 2.05
N VAL A 264 -8.80 17.14 0.88
CA VAL A 264 -10.26 17.25 0.67
C VAL A 264 -11.02 16.34 1.64
N TYR A 265 -10.50 15.14 1.91
CA TYR A 265 -11.12 14.22 2.86
C TYR A 265 -11.10 14.77 4.29
N LEU A 266 -9.94 15.26 4.75
CA LEU A 266 -9.81 15.80 6.11
C LEU A 266 -10.61 17.09 6.29
N ASP A 267 -10.69 17.94 5.27
CA ASP A 267 -11.54 19.13 5.26
C ASP A 267 -13.03 18.77 5.40
N LEU A 268 -13.48 17.71 4.73
CA LEU A 268 -14.84 17.18 4.92
C LEU A 268 -15.07 16.74 6.38
N LEU A 269 -14.13 16.00 6.96
CA LEU A 269 -14.25 15.53 8.35
C LEU A 269 -14.31 16.68 9.36
N LEU A 270 -13.53 17.74 9.12
CA LEU A 270 -13.52 18.95 9.95
C LEU A 270 -14.81 19.78 9.80
N ALA A 271 -15.32 19.90 8.56
CA ALA A 271 -16.56 20.62 8.31
C ALA A 271 -17.76 19.92 8.96
N GLU A 272 -17.82 18.59 8.85
CA GLU A 272 -18.92 17.80 9.40
C GLU A 272 -18.83 17.60 10.91
N SER A 273 -17.63 17.64 11.52
CA SER A 273 -17.50 17.63 12.98
C SER A 273 -17.92 18.95 13.63
N ALA A 274 -17.77 20.08 12.93
CA ALA A 274 -18.22 21.39 13.40
C ALA A 274 -19.74 21.59 13.28
N ASN A 275 -20.37 20.87 12.36
CA ASN A 275 -21.81 20.81 12.24
C ASN A 275 -22.30 19.87 13.35
N ASP A 276 -22.83 20.43 14.45
CA ASP A 276 -23.51 19.78 15.59
C ASP A 276 -24.77 18.96 15.17
N ASN A 277 -24.78 18.42 13.95
CA ASN A 277 -25.67 17.35 13.55
C ASN A 277 -25.34 16.18 14.48
N GLU A 278 -26.14 16.05 15.54
CA GLU A 278 -26.22 14.84 16.33
C GLU A 278 -26.13 13.67 15.34
N ASP A 279 -25.12 12.82 15.53
CA ASP A 279 -25.19 11.43 15.10
C ASP A 279 -26.58 10.99 15.57
N ASP A 280 -27.57 11.03 14.67
CA ASP A 280 -28.92 10.59 14.96
C ASP A 280 -28.69 9.16 15.39
N GLY A 281 -28.74 8.93 16.70
CA GLY A 281 -28.40 7.67 17.35
C GLY A 281 -29.32 6.52 16.96
N GLY A 282 -29.89 6.57 15.75
CA GLY A 282 -30.32 5.41 15.01
C GLY A 282 -29.23 4.36 14.99
N ASP A 283 -29.64 3.14 15.32
CA ASP A 283 -28.83 1.92 15.32
C ASP A 283 -28.24 1.56 13.93
N ASP A 284 -28.42 2.39 12.90
CA ASP A 284 -27.91 2.12 11.57
C ASP A 284 -26.38 2.32 11.54
N ASP A 285 -25.66 1.21 11.35
CA ASP A 285 -24.23 1.17 11.09
C ASP A 285 -23.98 1.02 9.58
N PRO A 286 -24.04 2.10 8.77
CA PRO A 286 -23.83 2.01 7.33
C PRO A 286 -22.41 1.53 6.96
N GLN A 287 -21.43 1.63 7.88
CA GLN A 287 -20.08 1.10 7.67
C GLN A 287 -19.97 -0.41 7.97
N GLY A 288 -20.87 -0.96 8.78
CA GLY A 288 -20.88 -2.36 9.18
C GLY A 288 -20.86 -3.34 7.99
N PRO A 289 -21.77 -3.22 7.01
CA PRO A 289 -21.76 -4.06 5.81
C PRO A 289 -20.47 -3.93 4.99
N TYR A 290 -19.89 -2.74 4.89
CA TYR A 290 -18.61 -2.52 4.21
C TYR A 290 -17.46 -3.26 4.90
N ILE A 291 -17.35 -3.13 6.22
CA ILE A 291 -16.32 -3.80 7.03
C ILE A 291 -16.45 -5.32 6.90
N GLN A 292 -17.68 -5.84 7.04
CA GLN A 292 -17.93 -7.28 6.91
C GLN A 292 -17.60 -7.79 5.50
N TYR A 293 -17.99 -7.06 4.46
CA TYR A 293 -17.68 -7.40 3.08
C TYR A 293 -16.17 -7.46 2.83
N ARG A 294 -15.43 -6.44 3.25
CA ARG A 294 -13.97 -6.39 3.13
C ARG A 294 -13.30 -7.52 3.90
N LEU A 295 -13.76 -7.78 5.12
CA LEU A 295 -13.23 -8.87 5.93
C LEU A 295 -13.43 -10.22 5.21
N GLU A 296 -14.61 -10.53 4.70
CA GLU A 296 -14.87 -11.82 4.05
C GLU A 296 -14.19 -11.96 2.67
N ASN A 297 -14.06 -10.85 1.93
CA ASN A 297 -13.71 -10.86 0.50
C ASN A 297 -12.37 -10.18 0.20
N ASP A 298 -11.52 -9.93 1.21
CA ASP A 298 -10.27 -9.19 1.00
C ASP A 298 -9.40 -9.86 -0.09
N PRO A 299 -9.09 -9.14 -1.19
CA PRO A 299 -8.37 -9.69 -2.32
C PRO A 299 -6.92 -10.10 -1.99
N ALA A 300 -6.30 -9.51 -0.97
CA ALA A 300 -4.94 -9.83 -0.56
C ALA A 300 -4.85 -11.10 0.28
N ARG A 301 -5.96 -11.60 0.84
CA ARG A 301 -5.99 -12.77 1.74
C ARG A 301 -5.20 -13.98 1.20
N PRO A 302 -5.35 -14.44 -0.06
CA PRO A 302 -4.57 -15.57 -0.58
C PRO A 302 -3.06 -15.29 -0.64
N MET A 303 -2.68 -14.05 -0.98
CA MET A 303 -1.28 -13.61 -1.01
C MET A 303 -0.67 -13.65 0.39
N LEU A 304 -1.37 -13.09 1.37
CA LEU A 304 -0.93 -13.03 2.75
C LEU A 304 -0.78 -14.44 3.34
N LYS A 305 -1.73 -15.35 3.07
CA LYS A 305 -1.62 -16.76 3.50
C LYS A 305 -0.38 -17.44 2.92
N SER A 306 -0.04 -17.16 1.67
CA SER A 306 1.15 -17.70 1.00
C SER A 306 2.47 -17.16 1.57
N LEU A 307 2.49 -15.87 1.94
CA LEU A 307 3.69 -15.20 2.46
C LEU A 307 3.92 -15.46 3.95
N TYR A 308 2.87 -15.34 4.76
CA TYR A 308 2.96 -15.21 6.22
C TYR A 308 2.22 -16.30 6.99
N GLY A 309 1.52 -17.20 6.28
CA GLY A 309 0.74 -18.28 6.89
C GLY A 309 -0.70 -17.87 7.24
N GLU A 310 -1.54 -18.88 7.42
CA GLU A 310 -2.98 -18.71 7.64
C GLU A 310 -3.29 -18.00 8.96
N GLU A 311 -2.75 -18.49 10.07
CA GLU A 311 -3.02 -17.92 11.40
C GLU A 311 -2.70 -16.43 11.47
N TRP A 312 -1.51 -16.04 11.01
CA TRP A 312 -1.09 -14.65 10.98
C TRP A 312 -2.01 -13.79 10.09
N THR A 313 -2.39 -14.32 8.93
CA THR A 313 -3.26 -13.61 7.97
C THR A 313 -4.64 -13.33 8.56
N GLU A 314 -5.24 -14.33 9.20
CA GLU A 314 -6.54 -14.13 9.85
C GLU A 314 -6.43 -13.10 10.99
N ARG A 315 -5.39 -13.19 11.82
CA ARG A 315 -5.16 -12.24 12.90
C ARG A 315 -4.98 -10.81 12.41
N VAL A 316 -4.12 -10.56 11.43
CA VAL A 316 -3.91 -9.19 10.93
C VAL A 316 -5.19 -8.60 10.32
N LEU A 317 -5.99 -9.41 9.63
CA LEU A 317 -7.25 -8.96 9.05
C LEU A 317 -8.27 -8.54 10.11
N HIS A 318 -8.41 -9.34 11.17
CA HIS A 318 -9.39 -9.13 12.23
C HIS A 318 -8.94 -8.17 13.33
N GLU A 319 -7.65 -8.09 13.65
CA GLU A 319 -7.13 -7.29 14.76
C GLU A 319 -6.65 -5.91 14.30
N VAL A 320 -6.25 -5.75 13.04
CA VAL A 320 -5.64 -4.50 12.53
C VAL A 320 -6.37 -3.95 11.31
N LEU A 321 -6.61 -4.76 10.27
CA LEU A 321 -7.08 -4.19 8.99
C LEU A 321 -8.56 -3.80 9.02
N PHE A 322 -9.39 -4.64 9.66
CA PHE A 322 -10.83 -4.49 9.78
C PHE A 322 -11.31 -4.91 11.18
N PRO A 323 -10.86 -4.22 12.25
CA PRO A 323 -11.28 -4.56 13.60
C PRO A 323 -12.79 -4.35 13.76
N GLN A 324 -13.46 -5.33 14.35
CA GLN A 324 -14.87 -5.16 14.68
C GLN A 324 -15.01 -4.07 15.75
N PRO A 325 -16.06 -3.22 15.68
CA PRO A 325 -16.37 -2.29 16.76
C PRO A 325 -16.56 -3.10 18.05
N GLN A 326 -15.86 -2.73 19.13
CA GLN A 326 -16.12 -3.36 20.41
C GLN A 326 -17.58 -3.11 20.79
N LYS A 327 -18.33 -4.18 21.08
CA LYS A 327 -19.66 -4.03 21.68
C LYS A 327 -19.46 -3.42 23.05
N THR A 328 -19.81 -2.14 23.19
CA THR A 328 -19.94 -1.50 24.50
C THR A 328 -20.92 -2.35 25.32
N SER A 329 -20.41 -2.99 26.36
CA SER A 329 -21.16 -3.88 27.26
C SER A 329 -21.89 -3.09 28.34
#